data_AF-E2BL33-F1
#
_entry.id   AF-E2BL33-F1
#
_cell.length_a   1.000
_cell.length_b   1.000
_cell.length_c   1.000
_cell.angle_alpha   90.00
_cell.angle_beta   90.00
_cell.angle_gamma   90.00
#
_symmetry.space_group_name_H-M   'P 1'
#
loop_
_entity.id
_entity.type
_entity.pdbx_description
1 polymer ?
#
loop_
_entity_poly.entity_id
_entity_poly.type
_entity_poly.pdbx_seq_one_letter_code
_entity_poly.pdbx_strand_id
1 'polypeptide(L)' 'NFKNRRGIPLVPQPPYSPDLSPCDFFLFLKLKNTLKGRHFGTLENIQKNVTDM' A
#
# COMPACT_ATOMS: atom_id res chain seq x y z
N ASN A 1 -7.44 -14.92 -17.78
CA ASN A 1 -6.95 -14.13 -16.63
C ASN A 1 -5.52 -13.69 -16.84
N PHE A 2 -5.25 -12.40 -16.64
CA PHE A 2 -3.95 -11.75 -16.86
C PHE A 2 -2.78 -12.34 -16.06
N LYS A 3 -3.05 -12.80 -14.83
CA LYS A 3 -2.06 -13.44 -13.94
C LYS A 3 -1.47 -14.71 -14.57
N ASN A 4 -2.31 -15.59 -15.11
CA ASN A 4 -1.89 -16.86 -15.71
C ASN A 4 -1.08 -16.66 -16.99
N ARG A 5 -1.36 -15.61 -17.77
CA ARG A 5 -0.63 -15.30 -19.02
C ARG A 5 0.80 -14.82 -18.78
N ARG A 6 1.08 -14.28 -17.59
CA ARG A 6 2.40 -13.73 -17.23
C ARG A 6 3.21 -14.65 -16.32
N GLY A 7 2.71 -15.86 -16.05
CA GLY A 7 3.39 -16.84 -15.20
C GLY A 7 3.65 -16.36 -13.77
N ILE A 8 2.86 -15.40 -13.27
CA ILE A 8 3.06 -14.85 -11.93
C ILE A 8 2.49 -15.85 -10.91
N PRO A 9 3.31 -16.46 -10.04
CA PRO A 9 2.83 -17.38 -9.03
C PRO A 9 1.95 -16.63 -8.02
N LEU A 10 0.81 -17.22 -7.67
CA LEU A 10 -0.09 -16.67 -6.67
C LEU A 10 0.29 -17.24 -5.30
N VAL A 11 0.65 -16.37 -4.37
CA VAL A 11 0.76 -16.74 -2.95
C VAL A 11 -0.65 -16.85 -2.38
N PRO A 12 -1.03 -17.99 -1.76
CA PRO A 12 -2.33 -18.12 -1.13
C PRO A 12 -2.40 -17.21 0.09
N GLN A 13 -3.39 -16.32 0.12
CA GLN A 13 -3.68 -15.45 1.24
C GLN A 13 -5.04 -15.85 1.83
N PRO A 14 -5.11 -16.15 3.14
CA PRO A 14 -6.39 -16.46 3.79
C PRO A 14 -7.34 -15.26 3.74
N PRO A 15 -8.67 -15.50 3.64
CA PRO A 15 -9.66 -14.45 3.69
C PRO A 15 -9.55 -13.61 4.97
N TYR A 16 -9.67 -12.29 4.84
CA TYR A 16 -9.70 -11.33 5.96
C TYR A 16 -8.46 -11.36 6.88
N SER A 17 -7.28 -11.63 6.32
CA SER A 17 -6.00 -11.58 7.07
C SER A 17 -5.14 -10.38 6.67
N PRO A 18 -5.50 -9.15 7.11
CA PRO A 18 -4.68 -7.97 6.90
C PRO A 18 -3.35 -8.02 7.67
N ASP A 19 -3.31 -8.78 8.77
CA ASP A 19 -2.11 -9.10 9.55
C ASP A 19 -1.06 -9.89 8.76
N LEU A 20 -1.49 -10.67 7.77
CA LEU A 20 -0.60 -11.47 6.91
C LEU A 20 -0.18 -10.76 5.63
N SER A 21 -0.73 -9.58 5.35
CA SER A 21 -0.43 -8.81 4.15
C SER A 21 0.64 -7.75 4.43
N PRO A 22 1.84 -7.85 3.84
CA PRO A 22 2.88 -6.83 4.00
C PRO A 22 2.42 -5.43 3.62
N CYS A 23 1.50 -5.31 2.66
CA CYS A 23 0.94 -4.03 2.27
C CYS A 23 0.08 -3.43 3.39
N ASP A 24 -0.72 -4.24 4.07
CA ASP A 24 -1.68 -3.78 5.07
C ASP A 24 -1.04 -3.47 6.43
N PHE A 25 -0.19 -4.35 6.96
CA PHE A 25 0.40 -4.12 8.28
C PHE A 25 1.61 -3.18 8.26
N PHE A 26 2.39 -3.14 7.17
CA PHE A 26 3.63 -2.36 7.11
C PHE A 26 3.47 -1.10 6.25
N LEU A 27 3.11 -1.25 4.97
CA LEU A 27 3.08 -0.10 4.05
C LEU A 27 1.97 0.89 4.41
N PHE A 28 0.71 0.45 4.51
CA PHE A 28 -0.40 1.36 4.81
C PHE A 28 -0.31 1.94 6.22
N LEU A 29 0.27 1.22 7.18
CA LEU A 29 0.54 1.77 8.51
C LEU A 29 1.52 2.94 8.45
N LYS A 30 2.65 2.79 7.73
CA LYS A 30 3.63 3.86 7.53
C LYS A 30 3.04 5.05 6.78
N LEU A 31 2.33 4.78 5.68
CA LEU A 31 1.67 5.80 4.88
C LEU A 31 0.66 6.59 5.73
N LYS A 32 -0.19 5.89 6.48
CA LYS A 32 -1.17 6.50 7.37
C LYS A 32 -0.52 7.39 8.41
N ASN A 33 0.60 6.97 9.00
CA ASN A 33 1.33 7.78 9.97
C ASN A 33 1.86 9.09 9.37
N THR A 34 2.40 9.04 8.16
CA THR A 34 2.92 10.24 7.48
C THR A 34 1.80 11.17 7.01
N LEU A 35 0.63 10.63 6.63
CA LEU A 35 -0.50 11.43 6.18
C LEU A 35 -1.35 11.98 7.33
N LYS A 36 -1.33 11.34 8.51
CA LYS A 36 -2.20 11.68 9.64
C LYS A 36 -2.01 13.12 10.08
N GLY A 37 -3.13 13.87 10.14
CA GLY A 37 -3.16 15.24 10.63
C GLY A 37 -2.57 16.29 9.69
N ARG A 38 -2.15 15.91 8.48
CA ARG A 38 -1.62 16.83 7.46
C ARG A 38 -2.69 17.11 6.41
N HIS A 39 -2.85 18.38 6.06
CA HIS A 39 -3.67 18.80 4.92
C HIS A 39 -2.75 19.19 3.77
N PHE A 40 -2.91 18.55 2.62
CA PHE A 40 -2.12 18.85 1.43
C PHE A 40 -3.01 19.60 0.44
N GLY A 41 -2.60 20.81 0.06
CA GLY A 41 -3.35 21.65 -0.87
C GLY A 41 -3.24 21.23 -2.34
N THR A 42 -2.27 20.37 -2.69
CA THR A 42 -2.06 19.91 -4.06
C THR A 42 -1.66 18.43 -4.12
N LEU A 43 -1.88 17.82 -5.28
CA LEU A 43 -1.51 16.44 -5.54
C LEU A 43 0.01 16.22 -5.52
N GLU A 44 0.80 17.17 -6.04
CA GLU A 44 2.27 17.03 -6.03
C GLU A 44 2.81 16.94 -4.61
N ASN A 45 2.23 17.71 -3.68
CA ASN A 45 2.62 17.66 -2.28
C ASN A 45 2.29 16.31 -1.63
N ILE A 46 1.15 15.69 -1.98
CA ILE A 46 0.81 14.34 -1.50
C ILE A 46 1.83 13.33 -2.04
N GLN A 47 2.09 13.35 -3.35
CA GLN A 47 3.00 12.41 -3.99
C GLN A 47 4.42 12.51 -3.44
N LYS A 48 4.94 13.73 -3.27
CA LYS A 48 6.25 13.97 -2.67
C LYS A 48 6.32 13.37 -1.27
N ASN A 49 5.38 13.72 -0.39
CA ASN A 49 5.36 13.22 0.98
C ASN A 49 5.17 11.70 1.06
N VAL A 50 4.53 11.08 0.06
CA VAL A 50 4.35 9.62 -0.02
C VAL A 50 5.56 8.89 -0.55
N THR A 51 6.35 9.52 -1.42
CA THR A 51 7.50 8.90 -2.07
C THR A 51 8.79 9.09 -1.29
N ASP A 52 8.91 10.17 -0.50
CA ASP A 52 10.05 10.45 0.38
C ASP A 52 10.06 9.62 1.70
N MET A 53 9.05 8.78 1.94
CA MET A 53 8.96 7.91 3.15
C MET A 53 9.84 6.67 3.08
#